data_AF-A0A442J4G0-F1
#
_entry.id   AF-A0A442J4G0-F1
#
_cell.length_a   1.000
_cell.length_b   1.000
_cell.length_c   1.000
_cell.angle_alpha   90.00
_cell.angle_beta   90.00
_cell.angle_gamma   90.00
#
_symmetry.space_group_name_H-M   'P 1'
#
loop_
_entity.id
_entity.type
_entity.pdbx_description
1 polymer ?
#
loop_
_entity_poly.entity_id
_entity_poly.type
_entity_poly.pdbx_seq_one_letter_code
_entity_poly.pdbx_strand_id
1 'polypeptide(L)'
;MKQHVESEYPWAEVEAIHHTVGIASTLDGNQGDHSVLPPIFEKADIVIDATASTGISRLLADRCKSTGKPMISLFGTLSLKGGVVAAYQPKSGCPTCREFAYAKGLIDKAPGSGKAQG
;
A
#
# COMPACT_ATOMS: atom_id res chain seq x y z
N MET A 1 -8.30 0.26 15.80
CA MET A 1 -8.72 -0.69 14.75
C MET A 1 -8.87 -2.11 15.30
N LYS A 2 -7.80 -2.77 15.77
CA LYS A 2 -7.84 -4.15 16.30
C LYS A 2 -9.01 -4.43 17.25
N GLN A 3 -9.09 -3.68 18.35
CA GLN A 3 -10.17 -3.82 19.35
C GLN A 3 -11.58 -3.74 18.74
N HIS A 4 -11.78 -2.89 17.74
CA HIS A 4 -13.07 -2.74 17.08
C HIS A 4 -13.39 -3.96 16.20
N VAL A 5 -12.41 -4.44 15.43
CA VAL A 5 -12.59 -5.65 14.60
C VAL A 5 -12.87 -6.87 15.47
N GLU A 6 -12.13 -7.06 16.57
CA GLU A 6 -12.33 -8.19 17.48
C GLU A 6 -13.68 -8.12 18.22
N SER A 7 -14.16 -6.91 18.56
CA SER A 7 -15.46 -6.73 19.21
C SER A 7 -16.62 -7.05 18.26
N GLU A 8 -16.54 -6.62 16.99
CA GLU A 8 -17.60 -6.82 16.00
C GLU A 8 -17.56 -8.22 15.36
N TYR A 9 -16.36 -8.81 15.25
CA TYR A 9 -16.12 -10.12 14.63
C TYR A 9 -15.25 -11.00 15.54
N PRO A 10 -15.83 -11.61 16.61
CA PRO A 10 -15.06 -12.32 17.64
C PRO A 10 -14.28 -13.54 17.15
N TRP A 11 -14.63 -14.07 15.97
CA TRP A 11 -13.93 -15.21 15.35
C TRP A 11 -12.80 -14.80 14.42
N ALA A 12 -12.58 -13.50 14.20
CA ALA A 12 -11.46 -13.01 13.40
C ALA A 12 -10.18 -12.96 14.25
N GLU A 13 -9.11 -13.57 13.76
CA GLU A 13 -7.78 -13.43 14.35
C GLU A 13 -7.16 -12.11 13.87
N VAL A 14 -6.84 -11.20 14.80
CA VAL A 14 -6.29 -9.88 14.47
C VAL A 14 -4.92 -9.68 15.11
N GLU A 15 -3.88 -9.55 14.29
CA GLU A 15 -2.54 -9.15 14.70
C GLU A 15 -2.33 -7.66 14.37
N ALA A 16 -1.92 -6.85 15.35
CA ALA A 16 -1.60 -5.43 15.14
C ALA A 16 -0.11 -5.19 15.36
N ILE A 17 0.58 -4.74 14.32
CA ILE A 17 2.02 -4.48 14.34
C ILE A 17 2.22 -2.96 14.25
N HIS A 18 2.89 -2.40 15.26
CA HIS A 18 3.20 -0.98 15.32
C HIS A 18 4.58 -0.75 14.73
N HIS A 19 4.64 -0.25 13.50
CA HIS A 19 5.88 0.04 12.79
C HIS A 19 5.68 1.19 11.80
N THR A 20 6.66 2.10 11.74
CA THR A 20 6.64 3.22 10.77
C THR A 20 7.49 2.85 9.56
N VAL A 21 6.84 2.61 8.43
CA VAL A 21 7.52 2.22 7.19
C VAL A 21 8.24 3.40 6.56
N GLY A 22 9.47 3.19 6.08
CA GLY A 22 10.25 4.18 5.35
C GLY A 22 10.97 5.22 6.22
N ILE A 23 11.03 5.01 7.53
CA ILE A 23 11.84 5.87 8.41
C ILE A 23 13.33 5.50 8.30
N ALA A 24 14.17 6.51 8.05
CA ALA A 24 15.62 6.36 8.15
C ALA A 24 16.02 6.36 9.63
N SER A 25 15.99 5.20 10.29
CA SER A 25 16.45 5.10 11.69
C SER A 25 17.97 5.04 11.76
N THR A 26 18.57 5.97 12.51
CA THR A 26 19.99 5.94 12.93
C THR A 26 20.16 5.48 14.38
N LEU A 27 19.07 5.12 15.07
CA LEU A 27 19.09 4.75 16.49
C LEU A 27 19.10 3.22 16.64
N ASP A 28 20.15 2.74 17.27
CA ASP A 28 20.38 1.33 17.62
C ASP A 28 19.20 0.79 18.45
N GLY A 29 18.37 -0.05 17.83
CA GLY A 29 17.27 -0.75 18.50
C GLY A 29 15.97 -0.80 17.72
N ASN A 30 15.75 0.10 16.75
CA ASN A 30 14.58 -0.01 15.88
C ASN A 30 14.87 -1.01 14.77
N GLN A 31 14.15 -2.14 14.76
CA GLN A 31 14.18 -3.09 13.67
C GLN A 31 13.66 -2.38 12.42
N GLY A 32 14.54 -2.07 11.46
CA GLY A 32 14.15 -1.39 10.23
C GLY A 32 13.17 -2.21 9.40
N ASP A 33 12.69 -1.62 8.30
CA ASP A 33 11.76 -2.28 7.36
C ASP A 33 12.24 -3.68 6.93
N HIS A 34 13.56 -3.86 6.79
CA HIS A 34 14.18 -5.13 6.39
C HIS A 34 14.00 -6.28 7.38
N SER A 35 13.80 -5.98 8.66
CA SER A 35 13.56 -6.99 9.70
C SER A 35 12.08 -7.16 10.02
N VAL A 36 11.29 -6.07 9.97
CA VAL A 36 9.88 -6.11 10.35
C VAL A 36 8.99 -6.62 9.22
N LEU A 37 9.21 -6.19 7.98
CA LEU A 37 8.32 -6.54 6.87
C LEU A 37 8.38 -8.02 6.44
N PRO A 38 9.55 -8.70 6.33
CA PRO A 38 9.59 -10.09 5.88
C PRO A 38 8.60 -11.05 6.57
N PRO A 39 8.57 -11.16 7.92
CA PRO A 39 7.66 -12.09 8.59
C PRO A 39 6.18 -11.73 8.40
N ILE A 40 5.85 -10.46 8.16
CA ILE A 40 4.49 -10.01 7.86
C ILE A 40 4.06 -10.52 6.48
N PHE A 41 4.93 -10.34 5.48
CA PHE A 41 4.65 -10.77 4.11
C PHE A 41 4.60 -12.29 3.95
N GLU A 42 5.36 -13.04 4.74
CA GLU A 42 5.32 -14.50 4.76
C GLU A 42 3.94 -15.03 5.17
N LYS A 43 3.34 -14.43 6.20
CA LYS A 43 2.00 -14.77 6.70
C LYS A 43 0.86 -14.30 5.79
N ALA A 44 1.08 -13.27 4.97
CA ALA A 44 0.02 -12.65 4.18
C ALA A 44 -0.19 -13.36 2.84
N ASP A 45 -1.45 -13.64 2.49
CA ASP A 45 -1.83 -14.09 1.14
C ASP A 45 -2.09 -12.93 0.18
N ILE A 46 -2.45 -11.77 0.71
CA ILE A 46 -2.71 -10.53 -0.02
C ILE A 46 -2.30 -9.33 0.83
N VAL A 47 -1.75 -8.30 0.18
CA VAL A 47 -1.40 -7.03 0.83
C VAL A 47 -2.41 -5.96 0.43
N ILE A 48 -2.96 -5.25 1.42
CA ILE A 48 -3.81 -4.08 1.20
C ILE A 48 -3.03 -2.84 1.61
N ASP A 49 -2.60 -2.05 0.62
CA ASP A 49 -1.93 -0.77 0.83
C ASP A 49 -2.99 0.35 0.93
N ALA A 50 -3.18 0.84 2.15
CA ALA A 50 -4.02 2.00 2.46
C ALA A 50 -3.19 3.19 2.99
N THR A 51 -1.91 3.28 2.62
CA THR A 51 -0.98 4.27 3.18
C THR A 51 -1.13 5.67 2.59
N ALA A 52 -1.78 5.78 1.41
CA ALA A 52 -1.84 7.01 0.61
C ALA A 52 -0.48 7.68 0.35
N SER A 53 0.63 6.91 0.41
CA SER A 53 1.98 7.41 0.20
C SER A 53 2.63 6.71 -0.99
N THR A 54 2.85 7.46 -2.07
CA THR A 54 3.42 6.94 -3.33
C THR A 54 4.76 6.23 -3.13
N GLY A 55 5.61 6.71 -2.21
CA GLY A 55 6.89 6.08 -1.89
C GLY A 55 6.70 4.70 -1.24
N ILE A 56 5.79 4.62 -0.27
CA ILE A 56 5.49 3.38 0.44
C ILE A 56 4.76 2.40 -0.47
N SER A 57 3.80 2.85 -1.29
CA SER A 57 3.14 2.00 -2.28
C SER A 57 4.13 1.33 -3.24
N ARG A 58 5.20 2.03 -3.64
CA ARG A 58 6.26 1.46 -4.49
C ARG A 58 7.11 0.43 -3.74
N LEU A 59 7.50 0.74 -2.49
CA LEU A 59 8.23 -0.17 -1.62
C LEU A 59 7.44 -1.48 -1.39
N LEU A 60 6.16 -1.37 -1.04
CA LEU A 60 5.28 -2.52 -0.82
C LEU A 60 5.05 -3.31 -2.11
N ALA A 61 4.87 -2.64 -3.25
CA ALA A 61 4.71 -3.31 -4.55
C ALA A 61 5.96 -4.11 -4.95
N ASP A 62 7.15 -3.57 -4.72
CA ASP A 62 8.41 -4.27 -5.00
C ASP A 62 8.56 -5.51 -4.09
N ARG A 63 8.20 -5.37 -2.81
CA ARG A 63 8.19 -6.50 -1.88
C ARG A 63 7.16 -7.56 -2.26
N CYS A 64 5.95 -7.16 -2.65
CA CYS A 64 4.91 -8.06 -3.15
C CYS A 64 5.38 -8.83 -4.38
N LYS A 65 6.00 -8.14 -5.34
CA LYS A 65 6.54 -8.75 -6.55
C LYS A 65 7.63 -9.78 -6.24
N SER A 66 8.60 -9.42 -5.39
CA SER A 66 9.70 -10.32 -5.00
C SER A 66 9.25 -11.52 -4.16
N THR A 67 8.16 -11.39 -3.41
CA THR A 67 7.59 -12.48 -2.58
C THR A 67 6.45 -13.24 -3.27
N GLY A 68 6.10 -12.88 -4.50
CA GLY A 68 5.01 -13.51 -5.26
C GLY A 68 3.61 -13.24 -4.69
N LYS A 69 3.44 -12.19 -3.89
CA LYS A 69 2.16 -11.82 -3.26
C LYS A 69 1.42 -10.76 -4.08
N PRO A 70 0.09 -10.87 -4.25
CA PRO A 70 -0.72 -9.81 -4.85
C PRO A 70 -0.90 -8.62 -3.91
N MET A 71 -1.09 -7.43 -4.49
CA MET A 71 -1.36 -6.19 -3.74
C MET A 71 -2.60 -5.47 -4.27
N ILE A 72 -3.43 -4.94 -3.38
CA ILE A 72 -4.44 -3.93 -3.68
C ILE A 72 -3.98 -2.62 -3.06
N SER A 73 -3.79 -1.58 -3.86
CA SER A 73 -3.50 -0.22 -3.38
C SER A 73 -4.73 0.65 -3.52
N LEU A 74 -5.08 1.36 -2.45
CA LEU A 74 -6.22 2.26 -2.43
C LEU A 74 -5.90 3.60 -1.76
N PHE A 75 -6.36 4.69 -2.36
CA PHE A 75 -6.25 6.03 -1.79
C PHE A 75 -7.28 6.97 -2.41
N GLY A 76 -7.75 7.93 -1.61
CA GLY A 76 -8.55 9.05 -2.09
C GLY A 76 -7.70 10.06 -2.86
N THR A 77 -8.29 10.74 -3.84
CA THR A 77 -7.67 11.92 -4.45
C THR A 77 -7.65 13.07 -3.47
N LEU A 78 -6.70 14.02 -3.62
CA LEU A 78 -6.58 15.17 -2.71
C LEU A 78 -7.86 16.00 -2.61
N SER A 79 -8.61 16.10 -3.71
CA SER A 79 -9.89 16.83 -3.73
C SER A 79 -11.07 16.05 -3.13
N LEU A 80 -10.87 14.78 -2.76
CA LEU A 80 -11.89 13.83 -2.31
C LEU A 80 -13.06 13.61 -3.29
N LYS A 81 -12.97 14.09 -4.53
CA LYS A 81 -13.97 13.87 -5.60
C LYS A 81 -13.93 12.45 -6.19
N GLY A 82 -12.98 11.64 -5.76
CA GLY A 82 -12.76 10.30 -6.25
C GLY A 82 -11.58 9.64 -5.54
N GLY A 83 -11.27 8.41 -5.94
CA GLY A 83 -10.16 7.64 -5.42
C GLY A 83 -9.66 6.62 -6.44
N VAL A 84 -8.51 6.04 -6.15
CA VAL A 84 -7.92 4.96 -6.94
C VAL A 84 -8.05 3.68 -6.13
N VAL A 85 -8.48 2.60 -6.79
CA VAL A 85 -8.31 1.22 -6.31
C VAL A 85 -7.63 0.48 -7.45
N ALA A 86 -6.41 -0.01 -7.20
CA ALA A 86 -5.61 -0.69 -8.19
C ALA A 86 -5.12 -2.04 -7.67
N ALA A 87 -5.38 -3.10 -8.43
CA ALA A 87 -4.87 -4.44 -8.15
C ALA A 87 -3.58 -4.68 -8.94
N TYR A 88 -2.55 -5.16 -8.25
CA TYR A 88 -1.26 -5.52 -8.81
C TYR A 88 -0.98 -6.99 -8.52
N GLN A 89 -1.04 -7.81 -9.56
CA GLN A 89 -0.59 -9.19 -9.53
C GLN A 89 0.95 -9.25 -9.66
N PRO A 90 1.62 -10.28 -9.11
CA PRO A 90 3.10 -10.38 -9.15
C PRO A 90 3.72 -10.26 -10.54
N LYS A 91 2.99 -10.69 -11.58
CA LYS A 91 3.42 -10.66 -12.98
C LYS A 91 2.77 -9.55 -13.83
N SER A 92 2.03 -8.63 -13.21
CA SER A 92 1.35 -7.52 -13.89
C SER A 92 2.14 -6.21 -13.82
N GLY A 93 1.50 -5.09 -14.18
CA GLY A 93 2.06 -3.75 -13.94
C GLY A 93 2.22 -3.44 -12.46
N CYS A 94 2.95 -2.37 -12.14
CA CYS A 94 3.15 -1.89 -10.78
C CYS A 94 2.66 -0.43 -10.63
N PRO A 95 2.70 0.17 -9.42
CA PRO A 95 2.34 1.58 -9.24
C PRO A 95 3.06 2.54 -10.19
N THR A 96 4.33 2.29 -10.49
CA THR A 96 5.09 3.08 -11.47
C THR A 96 4.54 2.90 -12.89
N CYS A 97 4.17 1.69 -13.30
CA CYS A 97 3.53 1.44 -14.59
C CYS A 97 2.20 2.20 -14.72
N ARG A 98 1.41 2.28 -13.65
CA ARG A 98 0.17 3.07 -13.61
C ARG A 98 0.44 4.55 -13.87
N GLU A 99 1.45 5.13 -13.21
CA GLU A 99 1.82 6.53 -13.46
C GLU A 99 2.23 6.79 -14.92
N PHE A 100 2.97 5.86 -15.54
CA PHE A 100 3.28 5.94 -16.96
C PHE A 100 2.05 5.78 -17.85
N ALA A 101 1.13 4.89 -17.50
CA ALA A 101 -0.11 4.70 -18.24
C ALA A 101 -0.99 5.97 -18.19
N TYR A 102 -1.03 6.66 -17.04
CA TYR A 102 -1.64 8.00 -16.94
C TYR A 102 -0.94 9.03 -17.81
N ALA A 103 0.39 9.10 -17.77
CA ALA A 103 1.15 10.07 -18.55
C ALA A 103 0.98 9.88 -20.07
N LYS A 104 0.78 8.63 -20.50
CA LYS A 104 0.55 8.26 -21.91
C LYS A 104 -0.93 8.32 -22.33
N GLY A 105 -1.85 8.65 -21.42
CA GLY A 105 -3.28 8.67 -21.72
C GLY A 105 -3.86 7.29 -22.05
N LEU A 106 -3.23 6.21 -21.56
CA LEU A 106 -3.70 4.84 -21.78
C LEU A 106 -4.84 4.45 -20.83
N ILE A 107 -4.94 5.14 -19.70
CA ILE A 107 -6.00 4.99 -18.70
C ILE A 107 -6.37 6.36 -18.14
N ASP A 108 -7.63 6.51 -17.72
CA ASP A 108 -8.13 7.73 -17.13
C ASP A 108 -7.70 7.88 -15.67
N LYS A 109 -7.30 9.10 -15.31
CA LYS A 109 -7.07 9.45 -13.92
C LYS A 109 -8.40 9.52 -13.17
N ALA A 110 -8.42 9.07 -11.91
CA ALA A 110 -9.60 9.19 -11.06
C ALA A 110 -10.03 10.67 -10.93
N PRO A 111 -11.33 10.97 -10.84
CA PRO A 111 -11.81 12.34 -10.64
C PRO A 111 -11.10 13.00 -9.45
N GLY A 112 -10.59 14.22 -9.65
CA GLY A 112 -9.81 14.91 -8.62
C GLY A 112 -8.31 14.62 -8.60
N SER A 113 -7.83 13.66 -9.40
CA SER A 113 -6.41 13.40 -9.63
C SER A 113 -5.84 14.41 -10.63
N GLY A 114 -5.44 15.58 -10.13
CA GLY A 114 -4.79 16.61 -10.94
C GLY A 114 -5.76 17.62 -11.54
N LYS A 115 -6.18 18.58 -10.71
CA LYS A 115 -6.19 20.01 -10.98
C LYS A 115 -6.08 20.70 -9.62
N ALA A 116 -4.88 21.16 -9.26
CA ALA A 116 -4.78 22.28 -8.34
C ALA A 116 -5.13 23.51 -9.17
N GLN A 117 -6.42 23.82 -9.29
CA GLN A 117 -6.80 25.21 -9.49
C GLN A 117 -6.88 25.81 -8.09
N GLY A 118 -5.72 26.28 -7.62
CA GLY A 118 -5.68 27.44 -6.73
C GLY A 118 -5.63 28.70 -7.58
#